data_AF-A0A318AI76-F1
#
_entry.id   AF-A0A318AI76-F1
#
_cell.length_a   1.000
_cell.length_b   1.000
_cell.length_c   1.000
_cell.angle_alpha   90.00
_cell.angle_beta   90.00
_cell.angle_gamma   90.00
#
_symmetry.space_group_name_H-M   'P 1'
#
loop_
_entity.id
_entity.type
_entity.pdbx_description
1 polymer ?
#
loop_
_entity_poly.entity_id
_entity_poly.type
_entity_poly.pdbx_seq_one_letter_code
_entity_poly.pdbx_strand_id
1 'polypeptide(L)'
;MSGGFGVDVPLLVRSADEIREVLDANPLKEIANDASKYLAVFLSKAPSPAQVAELEVEDFHPEVVKLSGRTAFVWTPNGVKDMRASSTALEQRFGVVATARSWNTLQKIAAAF
;
A
#
# COMPACT_ATOMS: atom_id res chain seq x y z
N MET A 1 -19.99 7.90 8.35
CA MET A 1 -21.45 7.70 8.23
C MET A 1 -21.78 6.34 8.82
N SER A 2 -22.15 6.31 10.10
CA SER A 2 -22.53 5.11 10.85
C SER A 2 -24.02 4.86 10.66
N GLY A 3 -24.35 3.93 9.75
CA GLY A 3 -25.71 3.43 9.55
C GLY A 3 -25.65 2.02 8.96
N GLY A 4 -25.91 1.01 9.78
CA GLY A 4 -26.06 -0.40 9.38
C GLY A 4 -25.48 -1.41 10.37
N PHE A 5 -24.26 -1.18 10.89
CA PHE A 5 -23.51 -2.23 11.59
C PHE A 5 -22.92 -1.84 12.96
N GLY A 6 -23.19 -0.62 13.47
CA GLY A 6 -22.73 -0.19 14.80
C GLY A 6 -21.21 -0.12 14.97
N VAL A 7 -20.44 -0.24 13.89
CA VAL A 7 -18.98 -0.15 13.85
C VAL A 7 -18.57 1.10 13.09
N ASP A 8 -17.55 1.80 13.61
CA ASP A 8 -16.87 2.86 12.89
C ASP A 8 -15.79 2.21 12.03
N VAL A 9 -15.92 2.33 10.70
CA VAL A 9 -15.00 1.72 9.74
C VAL A 9 -14.27 2.85 9.03
N PRO A 10 -12.95 2.98 9.18
CA PRO A 10 -12.19 3.99 8.47
C PRO A 10 -12.26 3.72 6.96
N LEU A 11 -12.55 4.76 6.19
CA LEU A 11 -12.69 4.71 4.73
C LEU A 11 -11.60 5.52 4.06
N LEU A 12 -10.95 4.92 3.07
CA LEU A 12 -10.01 5.58 2.16
C LEU A 12 -10.62 5.64 0.76
N VAL A 13 -10.81 6.86 0.25
CA VAL A 13 -11.32 7.10 -1.10
C VAL A 13 -10.16 7.46 -2.02
N ARG A 14 -10.14 6.84 -3.20
CA ARG A 14 -9.20 7.12 -4.30
C ARG A 14 -9.99 7.34 -5.59
N SER A 15 -9.61 8.36 -6.37
CA SER A 15 -10.17 8.61 -7.70
C SER A 15 -9.64 7.61 -8.72
N ALA A 16 -10.33 7.49 -9.87
CA ALA A 16 -9.84 6.67 -10.98
C ALA A 16 -8.44 7.11 -11.45
N ASP A 17 -8.20 8.42 -11.53
CA ASP A 17 -6.92 8.98 -11.96
C ASP A 17 -5.81 8.69 -10.94
N GLU A 18 -6.10 8.81 -9.63
CA GLU A 18 -5.13 8.42 -8.59
C GLU A 18 -4.74 6.93 -8.69
N ILE A 19 -5.68 6.05 -9.06
CA ILE A 19 -5.37 4.64 -9.26
C ILE A 19 -4.50 4.43 -10.50
N ARG A 20 -4.78 5.12 -11.61
CA ARG A 20 -3.96 5.07 -12.83
C ARG A 20 -2.54 5.55 -12.55
N GLU A 21 -2.39 6.69 -11.88
CA GLU A 21 -1.09 7.23 -11.47
C GLU A 21 -0.29 6.23 -10.63
N VAL A 22 -0.95 5.52 -9.70
CA VAL A 22 -0.29 4.49 -8.88
C VAL A 22 0.19 3.31 -9.72
N LEU A 23 -0.58 2.89 -10.72
CA LEU A 23 -0.19 1.81 -11.63
C LEU A 23 0.99 2.24 -12.52
N ASP A 24 0.96 3.46 -13.04
CA ASP A 24 1.99 4.02 -13.93
C ASP A 24 3.32 4.28 -13.19
N ALA A 25 3.24 4.74 -11.94
CA ALA A 25 4.41 5.07 -11.13
C ALA A 25 5.18 3.83 -10.62
N ASN A 26 4.63 2.62 -10.77
CA ASN A 26 5.12 1.37 -10.17
C ASN A 26 6.67 1.30 -10.07
N PRO A 27 7.26 1.56 -8.89
CA PRO A 27 8.70 1.61 -8.72
C PRO A 27 9.33 0.21 -8.62
N LEU A 28 8.53 -0.84 -8.50
CA LEU A 28 8.98 -2.22 -8.30
C LEU A 28 8.72 -3.12 -9.52
N LYS A 29 8.40 -2.53 -10.68
CA LYS A 29 8.05 -3.25 -11.92
C LYS A 29 9.08 -4.30 -12.35
N GLU A 30 10.36 -4.08 -12.06
CA GLU A 30 11.45 -4.98 -12.45
C GLU A 30 11.57 -6.22 -11.55
N ILE A 31 11.02 -6.18 -10.33
CA ILE A 31 11.15 -7.27 -9.34
C ILE A 31 9.81 -7.93 -8.98
N ALA A 32 8.72 -7.17 -9.08
CA ALA A 32 7.38 -7.63 -8.71
C ALA A 32 6.76 -8.43 -9.86
N ASN A 33 7.11 -9.70 -9.94
CA ASN A 33 6.70 -10.60 -11.02
C ASN A 33 5.39 -11.37 -10.78
N ASP A 34 4.83 -11.29 -9.57
CA ASP A 34 3.58 -11.96 -9.19
C ASP A 34 2.62 -10.95 -8.53
N ALA A 35 1.59 -10.53 -9.25
CA ALA A 35 0.63 -9.54 -8.78
C ALA A 35 -0.19 -9.98 -7.54
N SER A 36 -0.15 -11.26 -7.15
CA SER A 36 -0.76 -11.75 -5.89
C SER A 36 0.13 -11.51 -4.66
N LYS A 37 1.43 -11.33 -4.88
CA LYS A 37 2.48 -11.05 -3.88
C LYS A 37 2.90 -9.59 -3.87
N TYR A 38 2.25 -8.78 -4.68
CA TYR A 38 2.50 -7.36 -4.79
C TYR A 38 1.30 -6.57 -4.26
N LEU A 39 1.54 -5.66 -3.33
CA LEU A 39 0.52 -4.85 -2.70
C LEU A 39 0.80 -3.37 -2.89
N ALA A 40 -0.28 -2.60 -3.05
CA ALA A 40 -0.26 -1.19 -2.74
C ALA A 40 -0.97 -0.98 -1.39
N VAL A 41 -0.29 -0.33 -0.47
CA VAL A 41 -0.86 0.11 0.81
C VAL A 41 -1.12 1.61 0.74
N PHE A 42 -2.39 1.97 0.70
CA PHE A 42 -2.82 3.36 0.66
C PHE A 42 -2.84 3.95 2.05
N LEU A 43 -2.24 5.13 2.20
CA LEU A 43 -2.17 5.88 3.45
C LEU A 43 -3.14 7.08 3.40
N SER A 44 -3.77 7.41 4.52
CA SER A 44 -4.67 8.58 4.59
C SER A 44 -3.92 9.90 4.39
N LYS A 45 -2.65 9.95 4.83
CA LYS A 45 -1.75 11.10 4.68
C LYS A 45 -0.35 10.62 4.30
N ALA A 46 0.40 11.49 3.62
CA ALA A 46 1.79 11.20 3.29
C ALA A 46 2.63 11.18 4.59
N PRO A 47 3.51 10.18 4.78
CA PRO A 47 4.46 10.19 5.88
C PRO A 47 5.37 11.42 5.79
N SER A 48 5.87 11.88 6.94
CA SER A 48 6.86 12.95 6.97
C SER A 48 8.19 12.48 6.35
N PRO A 49 9.04 13.41 5.86
CA PRO A 49 10.35 13.04 5.31
C PRO A 49 11.22 12.23 6.29
N ALA A 50 11.13 12.52 7.59
CA ALA A 50 11.84 11.76 8.63
C ALA A 50 11.35 10.31 8.71
N GLN A 51 10.03 10.10 8.72
CA GLN A 51 9.43 8.75 8.73
C GLN A 51 9.76 7.96 7.45
N VAL A 52 9.87 8.63 6.30
CA VAL A 52 10.31 8.01 5.05
C VAL A 52 11.76 7.56 5.17
N ALA A 53 12.66 8.44 5.61
CA ALA A 53 14.08 8.12 5.76
C ALA A 53 14.31 6.95 6.74
N GLU A 54 13.57 6.89 7.84
CA GLU A 54 13.62 5.78 8.80
C GLU A 54 13.15 4.45 8.19
N LEU A 55 12.18 4.45 7.28
CA LEU A 55 11.75 3.25 6.58
C LEU A 55 12.81 2.79 5.57
N GLU A 56 13.43 3.73 4.85
CA GLU A 56 14.38 3.41 3.78
C GLU A 56 15.67 2.75 4.26
N VAL A 57 16.07 3.00 5.51
CA VAL A 57 17.26 2.37 6.13
C VAL A 57 16.96 1.03 6.79
N GLU A 58 15.69 0.65 6.94
CA GLU A 58 15.31 -0.62 7.52
C GLU A 58 15.46 -1.77 6.52
N ASP A 59 16.04 -2.87 6.98
CA ASP A 59 16.15 -4.08 6.17
C ASP A 59 14.86 -4.91 6.24
N PHE A 60 14.16 -4.92 5.12
CA PHE A 60 12.95 -5.72 4.90
C PHE A 60 13.22 -7.05 4.19
N HIS A 61 14.47 -7.40 3.89
CA HIS A 61 14.79 -8.56 3.06
C HIS A 61 14.08 -9.85 3.56
N PRO A 62 13.45 -10.63 2.66
CA PRO A 62 13.43 -10.49 1.20
C PRO A 62 12.33 -9.59 0.64
N GLU A 63 11.52 -8.95 1.48
CA GLU A 63 10.53 -7.96 1.05
C GLU A 63 11.20 -6.68 0.55
N VAL A 64 10.52 -5.97 -0.35
CA VAL A 64 10.95 -4.66 -0.80
C VAL A 64 9.80 -3.67 -0.63
N VAL A 65 10.09 -2.58 0.07
CA VAL A 65 9.13 -1.51 0.34
C VAL A 65 9.61 -0.22 -0.30
N LYS A 66 8.74 0.45 -1.04
CA LYS A 66 8.99 1.80 -1.59
C LYS A 66 7.80 2.70 -1.31
N LEU A 67 8.06 3.92 -0.85
CA LEU A 67 7.03 4.94 -0.65
C LEU A 67 6.99 5.89 -1.84
N SER A 68 5.78 6.24 -2.28
CA SER A 68 5.53 7.36 -3.18
C SER A 68 4.28 8.10 -2.72
N GLY A 69 4.45 9.34 -2.26
CA GLY A 69 3.35 10.17 -1.74
C GLY A 69 2.55 9.48 -0.64
N ARG A 70 1.32 9.05 -0.96
CA ARG A 70 0.39 8.38 -0.04
C ARG A 70 0.23 6.88 -0.31
N THR A 71 1.20 6.27 -0.98
CA THR A 71 1.16 4.86 -1.36
C THR A 71 2.48 4.20 -1.01
N ALA A 72 2.42 3.10 -0.26
CA ALA A 72 3.54 2.18 -0.11
C ALA A 72 3.36 1.02 -1.10
N PHE A 73 4.39 0.76 -1.89
CA PHE A 73 4.51 -0.39 -2.77
C PHE A 73 5.27 -1.47 -2.02
N VAL A 74 4.65 -2.63 -1.82
CA VAL A 74 5.20 -3.70 -0.99
C VAL A 74 5.25 -4.99 -1.81
N TRP A 75 6.47 -5.40 -2.16
CA TRP A 75 6.74 -6.68 -2.80
C TRP A 75 7.08 -7.74 -1.74
N THR A 76 6.30 -8.83 -1.69
CA THR A 76 6.42 -9.88 -0.67
C THR A 76 6.66 -11.24 -1.32
N PRO A 77 7.91 -11.59 -1.71
CA PRO A 77 8.16 -12.81 -2.48
C PRO A 77 7.77 -14.11 -1.75
N ASN A 78 7.79 -14.09 -0.42
CA ASN A 78 7.36 -15.19 0.45
C ASN A 78 5.84 -15.23 0.68
N GLY A 79 5.10 -14.24 0.20
CA GLY A 79 3.66 -14.14 0.34
C GLY A 79 3.20 -13.14 1.41
N VAL A 80 1.91 -12.82 1.35
CA VAL A 80 1.28 -11.75 2.16
C VAL A 80 1.07 -12.14 3.62
N LYS A 81 0.97 -13.44 3.94
CA LYS A 81 0.67 -13.91 5.30
C LYS A 81 1.76 -13.56 6.31
N ASP A 82 3.01 -13.63 5.89
CA ASP A 82 4.17 -13.45 6.75
C ASP A 82 4.86 -12.09 6.51
N MET A 83 4.18 -11.14 5.85
CA MET A 83 4.78 -9.86 5.50
C MET A 83 5.04 -8.99 6.73
N ARG A 84 6.25 -8.44 6.82
CA ARG A 84 6.66 -7.50 7.87
C ARG A 84 6.06 -6.12 7.62
N ALA A 85 6.07 -5.66 6.37
CA ALA A 85 5.54 -4.35 5.97
C ALA A 85 4.01 -4.36 5.75
N SER A 86 3.26 -4.91 6.72
CA SER A 86 1.81 -4.97 6.65
C SER A 86 1.13 -3.61 6.75
N SER A 87 -0.13 -3.49 6.32
CA SER A 87 -0.89 -2.24 6.51
C SER A 87 -0.97 -1.84 7.99
N THR A 88 -1.12 -2.80 8.90
CA THR A 88 -1.11 -2.54 10.35
C THR A 88 0.23 -2.02 10.84
N ALA A 89 1.34 -2.60 10.36
CA ALA A 89 2.68 -2.15 10.71
C ALA A 89 2.94 -0.72 10.19
N LEU A 90 2.53 -0.41 8.97
CA LEU A 90 2.66 0.93 8.39
C LEU A 90 1.72 1.95 9.06
N GLU A 91 0.51 1.54 9.46
CA GLU A 91 -0.42 2.37 10.23
C GLU A 91 0.18 2.76 11.59
N GLN A 92 0.72 1.79 12.33
CA GLN A 92 1.40 2.04 13.61
C GLN A 92 2.64 2.92 13.43
N ARG A 93 3.46 2.64 12.41
CA ARG A 93 4.69 3.39 12.13
C ARG A 93 4.40 4.85 11.80
N PHE A 94 3.40 5.11 10.98
CA PHE A 94 3.13 6.46 10.46
C PHE A 94 2.07 7.23 11.26
N GLY A 95 1.30 6.55 12.11
CA GLY A 95 0.18 7.16 12.83
C GLY A 95 -0.95 7.59 11.89
N VAL A 96 -1.19 6.83 10.82
CA VAL A 96 -2.19 7.13 9.78
C VAL A 96 -3.00 5.88 9.45
N VAL A 97 -4.23 6.05 9.00
CA VAL A 97 -5.02 4.93 8.48
C VAL A 97 -4.34 4.36 7.23
N ALA A 98 -4.16 3.04 7.20
CA ALA A 98 -3.61 2.32 6.06
C ALA A 98 -4.58 1.27 5.52
N THR A 99 -4.63 1.07 4.20
CA THR A 99 -5.40 0.00 3.57
C THR A 99 -4.60 -0.68 2.47
N ALA A 100 -4.38 -1.99 2.62
CA ALA A 100 -3.73 -2.80 1.61
C ALA A 100 -4.73 -3.26 0.52
N ARG A 101 -4.26 -3.26 -0.73
CA ARG A 101 -4.92 -3.89 -1.87
C ARG A 101 -3.89 -4.64 -2.70
N SER A 102 -4.26 -5.83 -3.17
CA SER A 102 -3.43 -6.57 -4.10
C SER A 102 -3.31 -5.85 -5.43
N TRP A 103 -2.16 -6.00 -6.09
CA TRP A 103 -1.94 -5.44 -7.41
C TRP A 103 -2.93 -6.01 -8.43
N ASN A 104 -3.26 -7.30 -8.33
CA ASN A 104 -4.33 -7.93 -9.12
C ASN A 104 -5.67 -7.21 -8.99
N THR A 105 -6.05 -6.83 -7.76
CA THR A 105 -7.29 -6.08 -7.51
C THR A 105 -7.21 -4.69 -8.14
N LEU A 106 -6.08 -4.01 -8.01
CA LEU A 106 -5.91 -2.67 -8.58
C LEU A 106 -6.02 -2.67 -10.11
N GLN A 107 -5.38 -3.63 -10.78
CA GLN A 107 -5.49 -3.77 -12.23
C GLN A 107 -6.94 -4.03 -12.68
N LYS A 108 -7.69 -4.85 -11.94
CA LYS A 108 -9.12 -5.11 -12.23
C LYS A 108 -9.98 -3.87 -12.00
N ILE A 109 -9.71 -3.10 -10.95
CA ILE A 109 -10.40 -1.84 -10.66
C ILE A 109 -10.12 -0.83 -11.79
N ALA A 110 -8.86 -0.69 -12.20
CA ALA A 110 -8.47 0.21 -13.28
C ALA A 110 -9.06 -0.18 -14.64
N ALA A 111 -9.31 -1.46 -14.89
CA ALA A 111 -10.00 -1.92 -16.09
C ALA A 111 -11.50 -1.61 -16.11
N ALA A 112 -12.09 -1.20 -14.98
CA ALA A 112 -13.51 -0.89 -14.86
C ALA A 112 -13.86 0.58 -15.19
N PHE A 113 -12.86 1.42 -15.45
CA PHE A 113 -13.04 2.85 -15.78
C PHE A 113 -12.01 3.35 -16.79
#